data_AF-A0A380EFB6-F1
#
_entry.id   AF-A0A380EFB6-F1
#
_cell.length_a   1.000
_cell.length_b   1.000
_cell.length_c   1.000
_cell.angle_alpha   90.00
_cell.angle_beta   90.00
_cell.angle_gamma   90.00
#
_symmetry.space_group_name_H-M   'P 1'
#
loop_
_entity.id
_entity.type
_entity.pdbx_description
1 polymer ?
#
loop_
_entity_poly.entity_id
_entity_poly.type
_entity_poly.pdbx_seq_one_letter_code
_entity_poly.pdbx_strand_id
1 'polypeptide(L)'
;MNAVFILALLLLFLMIIFGGKKGFISYLTLFLNFAILIISIVLIIFGVPIYVVTFFFCIIIGACNLFVLNSYNVKTQAAFISTIVTTILLITLIIYRSTSVIYKAFQPNNKMKHMCIQ
;
A
#
# COMPACT_ATOMS: atom_id res chain seq x y z
N MET A 1 -11.34 31.41 2.64
CA MET A 1 -12.03 30.11 2.85
C MET A 1 -11.09 29.01 2.40
N ASN A 2 -10.65 28.14 3.29
CA ASN A 2 -9.73 27.07 2.91
C ASN A 2 -10.55 25.91 2.31
N ALA A 3 -10.45 25.68 1.01
CA ALA A 3 -11.25 24.68 0.29
C ALA A 3 -11.13 23.28 0.92
N VAL A 4 -9.93 22.91 1.38
CA VAL A 4 -9.66 21.63 2.05
C VAL A 4 -10.58 21.40 3.25
N PHE A 5 -10.85 22.45 4.03
CA PHE A 5 -11.69 22.35 5.22
C PHE A 5 -13.17 22.14 4.85
N ILE A 6 -13.64 22.79 3.77
CA ILE A 6 -14.99 22.56 3.22
C ILE A 6 -15.14 21.11 2.73
N LEU A 7 -14.16 20.61 1.97
CA LEU A 7 -14.22 19.24 1.45
C LEU A 7 -14.17 18.20 2.57
N ALA A 8 -13.33 18.39 3.59
CA ALA A 8 -13.23 17.47 4.72
C ALA A 8 -14.55 17.34 5.48
N LEU A 9 -15.25 18.46 5.70
CA LEU A 9 -16.53 18.50 6.39
C LEU A 9 -17.66 17.92 5.53
N LEU A 10 -17.65 18.22 4.23
CA LEU A 10 -18.61 17.64 3.26
C LEU A 10 -18.47 16.11 3.19
N LEU A 11 -17.25 15.59 3.18
CA LEU A 11 -16.98 14.16 3.12
C LEU A 11 -17.47 13.46 4.41
N LEU A 12 -17.22 14.08 5.58
CA LEU A 12 -17.73 13.60 6.86
C LEU A 12 -19.26 13.56 6.87
N PHE A 13 -19.92 14.59 6.36
CA PHE A 13 -21.38 14.66 6.28
C PHE A 13 -21.97 13.58 5.36
N LEU A 14 -21.39 13.40 4.16
CA LEU A 14 -21.79 12.34 3.23
C LEU A 14 -21.63 10.96 3.86
N MET A 15 -20.51 10.67 4.51
CA MET A 15 -20.29 9.35 5.13
C MET A 15 -21.28 9.06 6.25
N ILE A 16 -21.65 10.04 7.07
CA ILE A 16 -22.64 9.85 8.13
C ILE A 16 -24.02 9.53 7.55
N ILE A 17 -24.42 10.24 6.48
CA ILE A 17 -25.72 10.02 5.83
C ILE A 17 -25.79 8.65 5.15
N PHE A 18 -24.79 8.30 4.34
CA PHE A 18 -24.83 7.06 3.54
C PHE A 18 -24.41 5.82 4.33
N GLY A 19 -23.52 5.96 5.32
CA GLY A 19 -22.93 4.83 6.06
C GLY A 19 -23.46 4.67 7.49
N GLY A 20 -24.27 5.59 8.01
CA GLY A 20 -24.77 5.58 9.38
C GLY A 20 -23.63 5.45 10.39
N LYS A 21 -23.77 4.51 11.34
CA LYS A 21 -22.77 4.24 12.40
C LYS A 21 -21.43 3.74 11.84
N LYS A 22 -21.45 3.04 10.69
CA LYS A 22 -20.24 2.53 10.03
C LYS A 22 -19.53 3.60 9.20
N GLY A 23 -20.26 4.60 8.71
CA GLY A 23 -19.71 5.70 7.92
C GLY A 23 -18.74 6.57 8.72
N PHE A 24 -19.10 6.96 9.95
CA PHE A 24 -18.20 7.72 10.83
C PHE A 24 -16.90 6.95 11.14
N ILE A 25 -17.05 5.65 11.39
CA ILE A 25 -15.94 4.73 11.65
C ILE A 25 -15.03 4.60 10.42
N SER A 26 -15.60 4.57 9.21
CA SER A 26 -14.85 4.57 7.96
C SER A 26 -14.06 5.86 7.75
N TYR A 27 -14.64 7.01 8.09
CA TYR A 27 -13.94 8.30 8.01
C TYR A 27 -12.74 8.34 8.97
N LEU A 28 -12.92 7.86 10.21
CA LEU A 28 -11.84 7.76 11.18
C LEU A 28 -10.72 6.81 10.71
N THR A 29 -11.10 5.68 10.13
CA THR A 29 -10.14 4.69 9.58
C THR A 29 -9.32 5.29 8.44
N LEU A 30 -9.90 6.20 7.64
CA LEU A 30 -9.18 6.93 6.60
C LEU A 30 -8.09 7.83 7.20
N PHE A 31 -8.42 8.57 8.26
CA PHE A 31 -7.45 9.38 8.99
C PHE A 31 -6.32 8.52 9.59
N LEU A 32 -6.67 7.36 10.15
CA LEU A 32 -5.71 6.42 10.69
C LEU A 32 -4.78 5.87 9.60
N ASN A 33 -5.31 5.49 8.43
CA ASN A 33 -4.49 5.06 7.30
C ASN A 33 -3.49 6.13 6.86
N PHE A 34 -3.89 7.41 6.90
CA PHE A 34 -3.00 8.51 6.57
C PHE A 34 -1.85 8.65 7.58
N ALA A 35 -2.15 8.53 8.88
CA ALA A 35 -1.13 8.54 9.93
C ALA A 35 -0.14 7.36 9.79
N ILE A 36 -0.68 6.15 9.55
CA ILE A 36 0.11 4.94 9.32
C ILE A 36 1.01 5.11 8.08
N LEU A 37 0.50 5.73 7.01
CA LEU A 37 1.28 6.01 5.80
C LEU A 37 2.44 6.98 6.08
N ILE A 38 2.20 8.05 6.85
CA ILE A 38 3.26 9.00 7.24
C ILE A 38 4.36 8.27 8.02
N ILE A 39 3.99 7.44 9.00
CA ILE A 39 4.98 6.62 9.74
C ILE A 39 5.76 5.71 8.77
N SER A 40 5.08 5.07 7.80
CA SER A 40 5.72 4.20 6.82
C SER A 40 6.80 4.95 6.03
N ILE A 41 6.50 6.16 5.59
CA ILE A 41 7.43 7.00 4.82
C ILE A 41 8.64 7.39 5.68
N VAL A 42 8.40 7.80 6.93
CA VAL A 42 9.47 8.11 7.89
C VAL A 42 10.39 6.89 8.06
N LEU A 43 9.84 5.69 8.21
CA LEU A 43 10.61 4.46 8.37
C LEU A 43 11.48 4.12 7.15
N ILE A 44 11.00 4.42 5.94
CA ILE A 44 11.77 4.26 4.70
C ILE A 44 12.95 5.24 4.68
N ILE A 45 12.76 6.48 5.14
CA ILE A 45 13.82 7.49 5.22
C ILE A 45 14.93 7.06 6.21
N PHE A 46 14.58 6.34 7.27
CA PHE A 46 15.55 5.73 8.21
C PHE A 46 16.38 4.57 7.61
N GLY A 47 16.15 4.21 6.35
CA GLY A 47 16.94 3.19 5.64
C GLY A 47 16.41 1.77 5.78
N VAL A 48 15.18 1.58 6.30
CA VAL A 48 14.54 0.25 6.33
C VAL A 48 14.16 -0.16 4.90
N PRO A 49 14.44 -1.41 4.48
CA PRO A 49 14.12 -1.86 3.12
C PRO A 49 12.62 -1.76 2.84
N ILE A 50 12.29 -1.11 1.72
CA ILE A 50 10.93 -0.76 1.32
C ILE A 50 10.01 -1.99 1.33
N TYR A 51 10.50 -3.15 0.87
CA TYR A 51 9.71 -4.39 0.81
C TYR A 51 9.17 -4.83 2.17
N VAL A 52 9.99 -4.72 3.23
CA VAL A 52 9.60 -5.12 4.59
C VAL A 52 8.59 -4.13 5.14
N VAL A 53 8.86 -2.82 4.98
CA VAL A 53 7.94 -1.77 5.44
C VAL A 53 6.58 -1.93 4.78
N THR A 54 6.52 -2.06 3.45
CA THR A 54 5.26 -2.22 2.73
C THR A 54 4.50 -3.46 3.18
N PHE A 55 5.17 -4.60 3.39
CA PHE A 55 4.50 -5.82 3.83
C PHE A 55 3.79 -5.66 5.18
N PHE A 56 4.49 -5.14 6.20
CA PHE A 56 3.91 -4.93 7.53
C PHE A 56 2.80 -3.89 7.52
N PHE A 57 3.03 -2.75 6.85
CA PHE A 57 2.06 -1.66 6.82
C PHE A 57 0.80 -2.02 6.03
N CYS A 58 0.92 -2.76 4.93
CA CYS A 58 -0.24 -3.27 4.18
C CYS A 58 -1.09 -4.22 5.03
N ILE A 59 -0.49 -5.09 5.85
CA ILE A 59 -1.22 -5.98 6.75
C ILE A 59 -1.99 -5.15 7.80
N ILE A 60 -1.34 -4.15 8.41
CA ILE A 60 -1.97 -3.31 9.45
C ILE A 60 -3.13 -2.49 8.87
N ILE A 61 -2.90 -1.81 7.73
CA ILE A 61 -3.90 -1.01 7.03
C ILE A 61 -5.06 -1.89 6.56
N GLY A 62 -4.76 -3.04 5.96
CA GLY A 62 -5.75 -4.01 5.50
C GLY A 62 -6.59 -4.54 6.65
N ALA A 63 -5.97 -4.87 7.78
CA ALA A 63 -6.66 -5.33 8.98
C ALA A 63 -7.59 -4.25 9.54
N CYS A 64 -7.08 -3.03 9.73
CA CYS A 64 -7.89 -1.90 10.18
C CYS A 64 -9.09 -1.71 9.24
N ASN A 65 -8.88 -1.51 7.94
CA ASN A 65 -9.97 -1.20 7.02
C ASN A 65 -11.03 -2.31 6.97
N LEU A 66 -10.60 -3.57 6.86
CA LEU A 66 -11.52 -4.67 6.66
C LEU A 66 -12.29 -5.04 7.94
N PHE A 67 -11.61 -5.16 9.08
CA PHE A 67 -12.26 -5.54 10.34
C PHE A 67 -13.09 -4.39 10.94
N VAL A 68 -12.65 -3.14 10.76
CA VAL A 68 -13.35 -1.97 11.31
C VAL A 68 -14.63 -1.64 10.49
N LEU A 69 -14.64 -1.85 9.18
CA LEU A 69 -15.86 -1.66 8.36
C LEU A 69 -16.81 -2.87 8.37
N ASN A 70 -16.29 -4.09 8.22
CA ASN A 70 -17.11 -5.26 7.88
C ASN A 70 -17.47 -6.18 9.05
N SER A 71 -17.25 -5.75 10.30
CA SER A 71 -17.44 -6.60 11.49
C SER A 71 -16.61 -7.90 11.43
N TYR A 72 -16.45 -8.56 12.59
CA TYR A 72 -15.70 -9.82 12.64
C TYR A 72 -16.56 -10.95 12.06
N ASN A 73 -16.43 -11.17 10.76
CA ASN A 73 -17.24 -12.12 10.01
C ASN A 73 -16.37 -12.98 9.09
N VAL A 74 -16.82 -14.18 8.73
CA VAL A 74 -16.05 -15.14 7.93
C VAL A 74 -15.66 -14.57 6.56
N LYS A 75 -16.51 -13.70 6.01
CA LYS A 75 -16.27 -13.00 4.74
C LYS A 75 -15.10 -12.00 4.85
N THR A 76 -15.00 -11.31 5.98
CA THR A 76 -13.92 -10.37 6.31
C THR A 76 -12.60 -11.10 6.49
N GLN A 77 -12.62 -12.23 7.21
CA GLN A 77 -11.43 -13.07 7.40
C GLN A 77 -10.91 -13.64 6.08
N ALA A 78 -11.80 -14.15 5.23
CA ALA A 78 -11.43 -14.65 3.90
C ALA A 78 -10.82 -13.55 3.01
N ALA A 79 -11.40 -12.34 3.03
CA ALA A 79 -10.85 -11.21 2.30
C ALA A 79 -9.50 -10.73 2.87
N PHE A 80 -9.30 -10.83 4.19
CA PHE A 80 -8.00 -10.53 4.80
C PHE A 80 -6.92 -11.54 4.38
N ILE A 81 -7.24 -12.83 4.39
CA ILE A 81 -6.34 -13.89 3.91
C ILE A 81 -5.97 -13.66 2.43
N SER A 82 -6.94 -13.29 1.60
CA SER A 82 -6.71 -12.97 0.19
C SER A 82 -5.75 -11.79 0.02
N THR A 83 -5.89 -10.74 0.84
CA THR A 83 -4.99 -9.59 0.85
C THR A 83 -3.56 -9.99 1.22
N ILE A 84 -3.37 -10.89 2.19
CA ILE A 84 -2.04 -11.39 2.56
C ILE A 84 -1.41 -12.17 1.40
N VAL A 85 -2.17 -13.11 0.82
CA VAL A 85 -1.70 -13.94 -0.30
C VAL A 85 -1.32 -13.07 -1.51
N THR A 86 -2.15 -12.10 -1.87
CA THR A 86 -1.87 -11.18 -2.98
C THR A 86 -0.66 -10.29 -2.69
N THR A 87 -0.45 -9.84 -1.46
CA THR A 87 0.73 -9.04 -1.08
C THR A 87 2.02 -9.85 -1.23
N ILE A 88 2.04 -11.12 -0.79
CA ILE A 88 3.20 -12.02 -0.96
C ILE A 88 3.48 -12.27 -2.44
N LEU A 89 2.44 -12.52 -3.23
CA LEU A 89 2.56 -12.74 -4.67
C LEU A 89 3.11 -11.48 -5.37
N LEU A 90 2.63 -10.29 -5.00
CA LEU A 90 3.15 -9.02 -5.53
C LEU A 90 4.63 -8.85 -5.22
N ILE A 91 5.05 -9.06 -3.98
CA ILE A 91 6.47 -8.94 -3.57
C ILE A 91 7.34 -9.91 -4.37
N THR A 92 6.89 -11.15 -4.55
CA THR A 92 7.61 -12.17 -5.34
C THR A 92 7.77 -11.73 -6.79
N LEU A 93 6.71 -11.20 -7.42
CA LEU A 93 6.75 -10.69 -8.79
C LEU A 93 7.66 -9.47 -8.93
N ILE A 94 7.65 -8.57 -7.94
CA ILE A 94 8.51 -7.38 -7.91
C ILE A 94 9.99 -7.79 -7.84
N ILE A 95 10.35 -8.73 -6.96
CA ILE A 95 11.72 -9.23 -6.86
C ILE A 95 12.14 -9.87 -8.18
N TYR A 96 11.33 -10.78 -8.74
CA TYR A 96 11.62 -11.42 -10.02
C TYR A 96 11.88 -10.41 -11.14
N ARG A 97 11.00 -9.41 -11.27
CA ARG A 97 11.15 -8.35 -12.27
C ARG A 97 12.40 -7.49 -11.99
N SER A 98 12.64 -7.10 -10.74
CA SER A 98 13.78 -6.27 -10.35
C SER A 98 15.10 -6.92 -10.75
N THR A 99 15.30 -8.21 -10.46
CA THR A 99 16.48 -8.95 -10.93
C THR A 99 16.61 -8.91 -12.46
N SER A 100 15.54 -9.19 -13.21
CA SER A 100 15.61 -9.18 -14.68
C SER A 100 15.98 -7.82 -15.29
N VAL A 101 15.58 -6.72 -14.65
CA VAL A 101 15.94 -5.36 -15.05
C VAL A 101 17.41 -5.07 -14.74
N ILE A 102 17.89 -5.46 -13.55
CA ILE A 102 19.29 -5.29 -13.14
C ILE A 102 20.22 -6.11 -14.05
N TYR A 103 19.86 -7.36 -14.38
CA TYR A 103 20.64 -8.19 -15.32
C TYR A 103 20.69 -7.59 -16.74
N LYS A 104 19.59 -7.01 -17.23
CA LYS A 104 19.58 -6.32 -18.54
C LYS A 104 20.39 -5.03 -18.51
N ALA A 105 20.36 -4.28 -17.41
CA ALA A 105 21.14 -3.06 -17.22
C ALA A 105 22.64 -3.32 -17.02
N PHE A 106 23.05 -4.53 -16.62
CA PHE A 106 24.46 -4.94 -16.49
C PHE A 106 25.04 -5.64 -17.74
N GLN A 107 24.21 -5.89 -18.77
CA GLN A 107 24.62 -6.37 -20.10
C GLN A 107 24.93 -5.28 -21.18
N PRO A 108 25.23 -3.98 -20.89
CA PRO A 108 25.58 -3.03 -21.96
C PRO A 108 27.03 -3.15 -22.43
N ASN A 109 27.88 -3.99 -21.81
CA ASN A 109 29.31 -4.04 -22.14
C ASN A 109 29.75 -5.20 -23.04
N ASN A 110 28.87 -6.11 -23.48
CA ASN A 110 29.31 -7.16 -24.42
C ASN A 110 29.05 -6.83 -25.90
N LYS A 111 28.09 -5.95 -26.23
CA LYS A 111 27.87 -5.51 -27.63
C LYS A 111 28.89 -4.48 -28.13
N MET A 112 29.53 -3.73 -27.24
CA MET A 112 30.58 -2.75 -27.61
C MET A 112 31.94 -3.40 -27.87
N LYS A 113 32.22 -4.59 -27.32
CA LYS A 113 33.48 -5.31 -27.58
C LYS A 113 33.54 -5.92 -28.98
N HIS A 114 32.40 -6.26 -29.59
CA HIS A 114 32.40 -6.82 -30.95
C HIS A 114 32.43 -5.76 -32.06
N MET A 115 32.32 -4.47 -31.74
CA MET A 115 32.39 -3.37 -32.71
C MET A 115 33.75 -2.63 -32.71
N CYS A 116 34.54 -2.77 -31.63
CA CYS A 116 35.93 -2.31 -31.58
C CYS A 116 36.96 -3.36 -32.05
N ILE A 117 36.50 -4.54 -32.51
CA ILE A 117 37.33 -5.62 -33.07
C ILE A 117 36.79 -5.99 -34.47
N GLN A 118 36.61 -4.98 -35.31
CA GLN A 118 36.54 -5.05 -36.77
C GLN A 118 37.14 -3.73 -37.27
#